data_AF-A0A2I2MFS8-F1
#
_entry.id   AF-A0A2I2MFS8-F1
#
_cell.length_a   1.000
_cell.length_b   1.000
_cell.length_c   1.000
_cell.angle_alpha   90.00
_cell.angle_beta   90.00
_cell.angle_gamma   90.00
#
_symmetry.space_group_name_H-M   'P 1'
#
loop_
_entity.id
_entity.type
_entity.pdbx_description
1 polymer ?
#
loop_
_entity_poly.entity_id
_entity_poly.type
_entity_poly.pdbx_seq_one_letter_code
_entity_poly.pdbx_strand_id
1 'polypeptide(L)'
;MRTLYMAAVLTLCPGSGIPAGAHGRIPDGMRGLAPGKVLAVMESDFLVPAGFRTLPGPMFYLGHAGELGLEPRQKDGIRKIAARIMPETVRAGRKIERMKAEVVVLSDGRKPFSATRIRRLLRRIGLLEAKADFEHIEAHRACLRLLRPDQKARLFSLLEKR
;
A
#
# COMPACT_ATOMS: atom_id res chain seq x y z
N MET A 1 -34.99 -48.13 0.90
CA MET A 1 -35.23 -46.69 0.67
C MET A 1 -33.90 -46.05 0.32
N ARG A 2 -33.76 -45.53 -0.91
CA ARG A 2 -32.52 -44.94 -1.44
C ARG A 2 -32.54 -43.43 -1.20
N THR A 3 -31.61 -42.91 -0.40
CA THR A 3 -31.49 -41.46 -0.18
C THR A 3 -30.60 -40.87 -1.27
N LEU A 4 -31.18 -39.97 -2.07
CA LEU A 4 -30.53 -39.23 -3.15
C LEU A 4 -29.56 -38.19 -2.58
N TYR A 5 -28.31 -38.23 -3.06
CA TYR A 5 -27.38 -37.11 -3.03
C TYR A 5 -27.88 -36.02 -3.98
N MET A 6 -28.21 -34.83 -3.47
CA MET A 6 -28.23 -33.62 -4.29
C MET A 6 -27.06 -32.73 -3.90
N ALA A 7 -26.14 -32.63 -4.85
CA ALA A 7 -25.11 -31.62 -4.92
C ALA A 7 -25.71 -30.30 -5.44
N ALA A 8 -24.88 -29.26 -5.34
CA ALA A 8 -24.99 -27.93 -5.95
C ALA A 8 -25.68 -26.88 -5.05
N VAL A 9 -25.20 -25.64 -4.92
CA VAL A 9 -24.26 -24.85 -5.73
C VAL A 9 -23.46 -23.97 -4.77
N LEU A 10 -22.12 -24.10 -4.75
CA LEU A 10 -21.26 -23.06 -4.18
C LEU A 10 -21.28 -21.90 -5.18
N THR A 11 -22.05 -20.86 -4.88
CA THR A 11 -21.94 -19.58 -5.60
C THR A 11 -20.58 -18.98 -5.27
N LEU A 12 -19.64 -19.15 -6.20
CA LEU A 12 -18.44 -18.35 -6.31
C LEU A 12 -18.87 -16.89 -6.47
N CYS A 13 -18.94 -16.15 -5.36
CA CYS A 13 -18.89 -14.69 -5.43
C CYS A 13 -17.59 -14.34 -6.15
N PRO A 14 -17.62 -13.72 -7.35
CA PRO A 14 -16.42 -13.20 -7.94
C PRO A 14 -15.90 -12.15 -6.97
N GLY A 15 -14.68 -12.36 -6.47
CA GLY A 15 -14.01 -11.39 -5.61
C GLY A 15 -14.15 -10.02 -6.23
N SER A 16 -14.82 -9.12 -5.53
CA SER A 16 -14.98 -7.73 -5.91
C SER A 16 -13.58 -7.19 -6.19
N GLY A 17 -13.30 -6.97 -7.47
CA GLY A 17 -12.12 -6.26 -7.90
C GLY A 17 -12.19 -4.86 -7.33
N ILE A 18 -11.60 -4.67 -6.15
CA ILE A 18 -11.33 -3.35 -5.61
C ILE A 18 -10.45 -2.68 -6.66
N PRO A 19 -10.88 -1.57 -7.29
CA PRO A 19 -10.03 -0.87 -8.23
C PRO A 19 -8.79 -0.44 -7.47
N ALA A 20 -7.63 -0.96 -7.89
CA ALA A 20 -6.35 -0.62 -7.30
C ALA A 20 -6.27 0.90 -7.18
N GLY A 21 -6.06 1.40 -5.97
CA GLY A 21 -6.03 2.83 -5.66
C GLY A 21 -4.88 3.55 -6.39
N ALA A 22 -4.38 4.65 -5.85
CA ALA A 22 -3.31 5.47 -6.46
C ALA A 22 -1.98 4.71 -6.77
N HIS A 23 -1.91 3.41 -6.51
CA HIS A 23 -0.79 2.49 -6.71
C HIS A 23 -0.96 1.53 -7.91
N GLY A 24 -2.11 1.53 -8.60
CA GLY A 24 -2.49 0.46 -9.55
C GLY A 24 -1.72 0.31 -10.86
N ARG A 25 -0.76 1.18 -11.19
CA ARG A 25 0.11 1.01 -12.38
C ARG A 25 1.56 1.38 -12.09
N ILE A 26 2.44 0.39 -12.23
CA ILE A 26 3.90 0.54 -12.14
C ILE A 26 4.44 0.83 -13.56
N PRO A 27 5.12 1.96 -13.80
CA PRO A 27 5.70 2.27 -15.11
C PRO A 27 6.77 1.27 -15.55
N ASP A 28 6.97 1.10 -16.86
CA ASP A 28 7.89 0.11 -17.44
C ASP A 28 9.33 0.23 -16.95
N GLY A 29 9.87 1.44 -16.89
CA GLY A 29 11.23 1.73 -16.37
C GLY A 29 11.38 1.53 -14.86
N MET A 30 10.29 1.19 -14.16
CA MET A 30 10.29 0.80 -12.75
C MET A 30 9.85 -0.64 -12.57
N ARG A 31 9.80 -1.47 -13.62
CA ARG A 31 9.52 -2.91 -13.48
C ARG A 31 10.58 -3.65 -12.65
N GLY A 32 11.83 -3.19 -12.64
CA GLY A 32 12.86 -3.69 -11.71
C GLY A 32 12.60 -3.30 -10.25
N LEU A 33 11.79 -2.26 -10.03
CA LEU A 33 11.20 -1.90 -8.74
C LEU A 33 9.80 -2.49 -8.58
N ALA A 34 9.23 -3.15 -9.62
CA ALA A 34 7.89 -3.72 -9.58
C ALA A 34 7.90 -4.82 -8.56
N PRO A 35 7.17 -4.63 -7.47
CA PRO A 35 7.02 -5.70 -6.53
C PRO A 35 5.91 -6.56 -7.14
N GLY A 36 6.21 -7.68 -7.79
CA GLY A 36 5.28 -8.82 -7.88
C GLY A 36 4.95 -9.43 -6.48
N LYS A 37 5.10 -8.59 -5.45
CA LYS A 37 5.26 -8.76 -4.00
C LYS A 37 4.86 -7.45 -3.29
N VAL A 38 4.08 -6.56 -3.93
CA VAL A 38 3.47 -5.41 -3.23
C VAL A 38 2.49 -6.09 -2.30
N LEU A 39 2.86 -6.24 -1.03
CA LEU A 39 1.99 -6.86 -0.04
C LEU A 39 0.66 -6.12 -0.09
N ALA A 40 -0.45 -6.86 -0.03
CA ALA A 40 -1.80 -6.30 0.11
C ALA A 40 -1.85 -5.20 1.18
N VAL A 41 -0.98 -5.28 2.19
CA VAL A 41 -0.72 -4.25 3.21
C VAL A 41 -0.50 -2.84 2.66
N MET A 42 0.18 -2.68 1.52
CA MET A 42 0.39 -1.37 0.90
C MET A 42 -0.88 -0.79 0.27
N GLU A 43 -1.86 -1.64 -0.05
CA GLU A 43 -3.13 -1.25 -0.67
C GLU A 43 -4.29 -1.23 0.33
N SER A 44 -4.22 -1.98 1.44
CA SER A 44 -5.33 -2.16 2.39
C SER A 44 -5.04 -1.84 3.87
N ASP A 45 -3.79 -1.92 4.34
CA ASP A 45 -3.52 -1.98 5.80
C ASP A 45 -2.55 -0.91 6.34
N PHE A 46 -1.97 -0.03 5.52
CA PHE A 46 -1.56 1.24 6.10
C PHE A 46 -2.83 1.97 6.49
N LEU A 47 -2.85 2.55 7.70
CA LEU A 47 -3.85 3.56 7.98
C LEU A 47 -3.59 4.66 6.97
N VAL A 48 -4.38 4.64 5.90
CA VAL A 48 -4.41 5.69 4.90
C VAL A 48 -5.56 6.58 5.33
N PRO A 49 -5.35 7.58 6.23
CA PRO A 49 -6.36 8.59 6.50
C PRO A 49 -6.96 9.08 5.19
N ALA A 50 -8.26 9.37 5.17
CA ALA A 50 -8.95 9.80 3.96
C ALA A 50 -8.22 10.94 3.19
N GLY A 51 -7.45 11.77 3.90
CA GLY A 51 -6.60 12.82 3.33
C GLY A 51 -5.44 12.36 2.44
N PHE A 52 -5.08 11.08 2.38
CA PHE A 52 -4.07 10.57 1.44
C PHE A 52 -4.61 10.43 0.01
N ARG A 53 -5.94 10.45 -0.18
CA ARG A 53 -6.53 10.46 -1.53
C ARG A 53 -6.08 11.67 -2.35
N THR A 54 -5.75 12.78 -1.69
CA THR A 54 -5.25 14.01 -2.32
C THR A 54 -3.72 14.10 -2.35
N LEU A 55 -3.02 13.09 -1.83
CA LEU A 55 -1.57 13.07 -1.70
C LEU A 55 -1.04 11.74 -2.26
N PRO A 56 -0.96 11.59 -3.59
CA PRO A 56 -0.59 10.33 -4.21
C PRO A 56 0.91 10.06 -4.09
N GLY A 57 1.31 8.80 -4.32
CA GLY A 57 2.70 8.36 -4.18
C GLY A 57 3.54 8.46 -5.45
N PRO A 58 4.87 8.20 -5.35
CA PRO A 58 5.83 8.34 -6.45
C PRO A 58 5.39 7.66 -7.76
N MET A 59 4.78 6.47 -7.65
CA MET A 59 4.32 5.68 -8.79
C MET A 59 3.20 6.37 -9.57
N PHE A 60 2.30 7.07 -8.87
CA PHE A 60 1.23 7.84 -9.50
C PHE A 60 1.80 8.94 -10.39
N TYR A 61 2.73 9.75 -9.86
CA TYR A 61 3.34 10.86 -10.61
C TYR A 61 4.05 10.36 -11.87
N LEU A 62 4.77 9.23 -11.75
CA LEU A 62 5.48 8.65 -12.88
C LEU A 62 4.52 8.01 -13.91
N GLY A 63 3.43 7.40 -13.45
CA GLY A 63 2.37 6.87 -14.30
C GLY A 63 1.64 7.94 -15.12
N HIS A 64 1.47 9.14 -14.54
CA HIS A 64 0.80 10.29 -15.18
C HIS A 64 1.81 11.36 -15.63
N ALA A 65 3.06 10.98 -15.87
CA ALA A 65 4.14 11.94 -16.10
C ALA A 65 3.92 12.84 -17.34
N GLY A 66 3.25 12.32 -18.37
CA GLY A 66 2.85 13.08 -19.55
C GLY A 66 1.76 14.11 -19.24
N GLU A 67 0.69 13.69 -18.57
CA GLU A 67 -0.45 14.55 -18.18
C GLU A 67 -0.03 15.66 -17.22
N LEU A 68 0.89 15.35 -16.29
CA LEU A 68 1.46 16.31 -15.37
C LEU A 68 2.53 17.21 -16.01
N GLY A 69 2.97 16.92 -17.24
CA GLY A 69 4.04 17.65 -17.92
C GLY A 69 5.35 17.63 -17.14
N LEU A 70 5.73 16.47 -16.58
CA LEU A 70 6.95 16.35 -15.77
C LEU A 70 8.21 16.49 -16.63
N GLU A 71 9.13 17.31 -16.17
CA GLU A 71 10.47 17.47 -16.75
C GLU A 71 11.38 16.28 -16.39
N PRO A 72 12.43 15.98 -17.19
CA PRO A 72 13.37 14.90 -16.89
C PRO A 72 13.92 14.95 -15.46
N ARG A 73 14.35 16.13 -14.99
CA ARG A 73 14.86 16.33 -13.62
C ARG A 73 13.83 15.98 -12.53
N GLN A 74 12.54 16.25 -12.78
CA GLN A 74 11.46 15.93 -11.85
C GLN A 74 11.22 14.42 -11.81
N LYS A 75 11.21 13.76 -12.98
CA LYS A 75 11.10 12.29 -13.07
C LYS A 75 12.24 11.59 -12.33
N ASP A 76 13.46 12.10 -12.47
CA ASP A 76 14.63 11.55 -11.76
C ASP A 76 14.58 11.80 -10.25
N GLY A 77 14.12 12.97 -9.82
CA GLY A 77 13.86 13.25 -8.40
C GLY A 77 12.84 12.28 -7.81
N ILE A 78 11.73 12.05 -8.52
CA ILE A 78 10.68 11.10 -8.08
C ILE A 78 11.21 9.66 -8.07
N ARG A 79 12.03 9.26 -9.05
CA ARG A 79 12.70 7.95 -9.06
C ARG A 79 13.60 7.74 -7.84
N LYS A 80 14.38 8.75 -7.46
CA LYS A 80 15.24 8.70 -6.27
C LYS A 80 14.42 8.55 -4.99
N ILE A 81 13.31 9.28 -4.88
CA ILE A 81 12.37 9.13 -3.75
C ILE A 81 11.82 7.70 -3.71
N ALA A 82 11.34 7.18 -4.83
CA ALA A 82 10.81 5.81 -4.94
C ALA A 82 11.86 4.75 -4.55
N ALA A 83 13.08 4.87 -5.07
CA ALA A 83 14.17 3.95 -4.79
C ALA A 83 14.58 3.93 -3.31
N ARG A 84 14.45 5.06 -2.61
CA ARG A 84 14.66 5.14 -1.15
C ARG A 84 13.54 4.47 -0.36
N ILE A 85 12.29 4.85 -0.63
CA ILE A 85 11.16 4.49 0.24
C ILE A 85 10.68 3.05 0.02
N MET A 86 10.66 2.57 -1.23
CA MET A 86 10.04 1.27 -1.55
C MET A 86 10.71 0.09 -0.82
N PRO A 87 12.05 -0.04 -0.75
CA PRO A 87 12.68 -1.12 0.00
C PRO A 87 12.35 -1.08 1.50
N GLU A 88 12.26 0.12 2.09
CA GLU A 88 11.96 0.31 3.51
C GLU A 88 10.52 -0.08 3.83
N THR A 89 9.56 0.40 3.04
CA THR A 89 8.14 0.04 3.19
C THR A 89 7.92 -1.47 3.00
N VAL A 90 8.57 -2.10 2.03
CA VAL A 90 8.47 -3.56 1.83
C VAL A 90 9.06 -4.33 3.01
N ARG A 91 10.21 -3.90 3.55
CA ARG A 91 10.80 -4.53 4.74
C ARG A 91 9.90 -4.36 5.98
N ALA A 92 9.35 -3.17 6.19
CA ALA A 92 8.42 -2.90 7.28
C ALA A 92 7.16 -3.76 7.18
N GLY A 93 6.51 -3.79 6.00
CA GLY A 93 5.32 -4.60 5.75
C GLY A 93 5.56 -6.09 6.02
N ARG A 94 6.66 -6.68 5.51
CA ARG A 94 7.01 -8.08 5.79
C ARG A 94 7.24 -8.36 7.28
N LYS A 95 7.74 -7.40 8.04
CA LYS A 95 7.98 -7.54 9.47
C LYS A 95 6.67 -7.45 10.26
N ILE A 96 5.79 -6.52 9.89
CA ILE A 96 4.45 -6.38 10.46
C ILE A 96 3.65 -7.66 10.23
N GLU A 97 3.61 -8.19 9.00
CA GLU A 97 2.88 -9.42 8.67
C GLU A 97 3.32 -10.62 9.49
N ARG A 98 4.64 -10.81 9.68
CA ARG A 98 5.16 -11.88 10.54
C ARG A 98 4.69 -11.73 11.99
N MET A 99 4.67 -10.50 12.52
CA MET A 99 4.20 -10.25 13.88
C MET A 99 2.68 -10.42 14.00
N LYS A 100 1.90 -9.99 13.00
CA LYS A 100 0.45 -10.22 12.94
C LYS A 100 0.13 -11.72 12.91
N ALA A 101 0.84 -12.50 12.10
CA ALA A 101 0.73 -13.95 12.08
C ALA A 101 1.06 -14.59 13.43
N GLU A 102 2.09 -14.11 14.13
CA GLU A 102 2.42 -14.56 15.48
C GLU A 102 1.30 -14.25 16.48
N VAL A 103 0.69 -13.07 16.40
CA VAL A 103 -0.48 -12.72 17.23
C VAL A 103 -1.64 -13.68 16.98
N VAL A 104 -1.94 -14.02 15.71
CA VAL A 104 -2.99 -15.00 15.38
C VAL A 104 -2.71 -16.36 16.02
N VAL A 105 -1.46 -16.85 15.95
CA VAL A 105 -1.06 -18.13 16.56
C VAL A 105 -1.19 -18.11 18.08
N LEU A 106 -0.86 -16.98 18.73
CA LEU A 106 -0.96 -16.82 20.18
C LEU A 106 -2.39 -16.62 20.69
N SER A 107 -3.29 -16.20 19.80
CA SER A 107 -4.72 -16.03 20.09
C SER A 107 -5.55 -17.29 19.83
N ASP A 108 -4.92 -18.41 19.43
CA ASP A 108 -5.61 -19.70 19.28
C ASP A 108 -6.16 -20.17 20.63
N GLY A 109 -7.49 -20.21 20.75
CA GLY A 109 -8.20 -20.57 21.99
C GLY A 109 -7.92 -21.99 22.50
N ARG A 110 -7.26 -22.84 21.71
CA ARG A 110 -6.81 -24.17 22.12
C ARG A 110 -5.49 -24.16 22.89
N LYS A 111 -4.78 -23.02 22.92
CA LYS A 111 -3.45 -22.87 23.55
C LYS A 111 -3.53 -21.95 24.77
N PRO A 112 -2.56 -22.06 25.71
CA PRO A 112 -2.47 -21.11 26.82
C PRO A 112 -2.33 -19.68 26.32
N PHE A 113 -3.20 -18.79 26.80
CA PHE A 113 -3.21 -17.38 26.42
C PHE A 113 -2.04 -16.63 27.06
N SER A 114 -1.25 -15.92 26.24
CA SER A 114 -0.13 -15.10 26.72
C SER A 114 -0.37 -13.60 26.49
N ALA A 115 -1.16 -12.99 27.38
CA ALA A 115 -1.50 -11.56 27.32
C ALA A 115 -0.28 -10.64 27.19
N THR A 116 0.78 -10.91 27.96
CA THR A 116 2.02 -10.10 27.97
C THR A 116 2.75 -10.16 26.63
N ARG A 117 2.82 -11.32 25.98
CA ARG A 117 3.48 -11.49 24.68
C ARG A 117 2.68 -10.80 23.57
N ILE A 118 1.36 -11.00 23.55
CA ILE A 118 0.47 -10.36 22.58
C ILE A 118 0.55 -8.84 22.70
N ARG A 119 0.46 -8.28 23.92
CA ARG A 119 0.59 -6.83 24.16
C ARG A 119 1.92 -6.27 23.63
N ARG A 120 3.02 -7.00 23.83
CA ARG A 120 4.35 -6.60 23.33
C ARG A 120 4.40 -6.60 21.81
N LEU A 121 3.84 -7.62 21.15
CA LEU A 121 3.77 -7.70 19.68
C LEU A 121 2.93 -6.58 19.10
N LEU A 122 1.71 -6.37 19.64
CA LEU A 122 0.81 -5.30 19.18
C LEU A 122 1.44 -3.91 19.33
N ARG A 123 2.12 -3.62 20.46
CA ARG A 123 2.85 -2.36 20.62
C ARG A 123 3.94 -2.19 19.56
N ARG A 124 4.68 -3.25 19.24
CA ARG A 124 5.73 -3.22 18.21
C ARG A 124 5.16 -3.06 16.80
N ILE A 125 4.03 -3.70 16.51
CA ILE A 125 3.29 -3.54 15.25
C ILE A 125 2.92 -2.06 15.09
N GLY A 126 2.22 -1.47 16.06
CA GLY A 126 1.80 -0.07 15.98
C GLY A 126 2.96 0.92 15.82
N LEU A 127 4.10 0.68 16.46
CA LEU A 127 5.30 1.52 16.27
C LEU A 127 5.89 1.40 14.85
N LEU A 128 5.88 0.20 14.25
CA LEU A 128 6.34 0.01 12.88
C LEU A 128 5.38 0.61 11.86
N GLU A 129 4.07 0.45 12.07
CA GLU A 129 3.03 1.05 11.24
C GLU A 129 3.16 2.58 11.26
N ALA A 130 3.22 3.19 12.45
CA ALA A 130 3.38 4.64 12.59
C ALA A 130 4.67 5.17 11.92
N LYS A 131 5.78 4.43 12.04
CA LYS A 131 7.03 4.80 11.36
C LYS A 131 6.89 4.71 9.85
N ALA A 132 6.35 3.61 9.34
CA ALA A 132 6.17 3.40 7.92
C ALA A 132 5.20 4.43 7.31
N ASP A 133 4.12 4.78 8.01
CA ASP A 133 3.18 5.83 7.62
C ASP A 133 3.87 7.19 7.52
N PHE A 134 4.70 7.55 8.51
CA PHE A 134 5.45 8.80 8.49
C PHE A 134 6.39 8.89 7.28
N GLU A 135 7.17 7.84 7.02
CA GLU A 135 8.10 7.77 5.89
C GLU A 135 7.33 7.83 4.54
N HIS A 136 6.16 7.20 4.49
CA HIS A 136 5.27 7.22 3.33
C HIS A 136 4.73 8.64 3.06
N ILE A 137 4.24 9.35 4.08
CA ILE A 137 3.78 10.75 4.00
C ILE A 137 4.93 11.65 3.52
N GLU A 138 6.11 11.49 4.10
CA GLU A 138 7.28 12.28 3.76
C GLU A 138 7.62 12.12 2.28
N ALA A 139 7.61 10.88 1.77
CA ALA A 139 7.86 10.59 0.36
C ALA A 139 6.83 11.26 -0.55
N HIS A 140 5.53 11.19 -0.21
CA HIS A 140 4.50 11.81 -1.03
C HIS A 140 4.59 13.33 -1.03
N ARG A 141 4.86 13.95 0.13
CA ARG A 141 5.10 15.39 0.25
C ARG A 141 6.34 15.80 -0.54
N ALA A 142 7.40 15.00 -0.53
CA ALA A 142 8.59 15.25 -1.32
C ALA A 142 8.29 15.24 -2.82
N CYS A 143 7.49 14.29 -3.32
CA CYS A 143 7.04 14.30 -4.71
C CYS A 143 6.23 15.55 -5.05
N LEU A 144 5.28 15.94 -4.21
CA LEU A 144 4.46 17.14 -4.41
C LEU A 144 5.32 18.43 -4.46
N ARG A 145 6.38 18.51 -3.66
CA ARG A 145 7.32 19.65 -3.65
C ARG A 145 8.12 19.79 -4.95
N LEU A 146 8.29 18.72 -5.71
CA LEU A 146 8.98 18.77 -7.01
C LEU A 146 8.12 19.42 -8.10
N LEU A 147 6.81 19.53 -7.91
CA LEU A 147 5.89 20.12 -8.87
C LEU A 147 5.86 21.65 -8.80
N ARG A 148 5.77 22.28 -9.98
CA ARG A 148 5.40 23.69 -10.11
C ARG A 148 3.92 23.92 -9.81
N PRO A 149 3.49 25.17 -9.56
CA PRO A 149 2.09 25.49 -9.30
C PRO A 149 1.11 24.99 -10.38
N ASP A 150 1.47 25.15 -11.67
CA ASP A 150 0.64 24.70 -12.79
C ASP A 150 0.48 23.17 -12.85
N GLN A 151 1.54 22.44 -12.48
CA GLN A 151 1.53 20.98 -12.43
C GLN A 151 0.73 20.47 -11.22
N LYS A 152 0.76 21.19 -10.09
CA LYS A 152 -0.08 20.89 -8.92
C LYS A 152 -1.56 21.05 -9.24
N ALA A 153 -1.94 22.09 -9.97
CA ALA A 153 -3.33 22.26 -10.42
C ALA A 153 -3.80 21.09 -11.30
N ARG A 154 -2.96 20.66 -12.26
CA ARG A 154 -3.21 19.46 -13.06
C ARG A 154 -3.34 18.19 -12.20
N LEU A 155 -2.46 18.01 -11.22
CA LEU A 155 -2.51 16.88 -10.29
C LEU A 155 -3.86 16.80 -9.58
N PHE A 156 -4.32 17.89 -8.95
CA PHE A 156 -5.56 17.86 -8.19
C PHE A 156 -6.78 17.64 -9.10
N SER A 157 -6.78 18.21 -10.31
CA SER A 157 -7.81 17.91 -11.30
C SER A 157 -7.83 16.44 -11.73
N LEU A 158 -6.68 15.76 -11.81
CA LEU A 158 -6.60 14.32 -12.10
C LEU A 158 -7.14 13.47 -10.95
N LEU A 159 -6.94 13.91 -9.70
CA LEU A 159 -7.39 13.18 -8.51
C LEU A 159 -8.91 13.29 -8.29
N GLU A 160 -9.53 14.40 -8.68
CA GLU A 160 -10.98 14.61 -8.59
C GLU A 160 -11.78 13.80 -9.63
N LYS A 161 -11.15 13.36 -10.71
CA LYS A 161 -11.79 12.58 -11.78
C LYS A 161 -11.88 11.07 -11.49
N ARG A 162 -11.41 10.62 -10.34
CA ARG A 162 -11.38 9.20 -9.92
C ARG A 162 -12.38 8.94 -8.82
#